data_AF-A0A4R7HYN9-F1
#
_entry.id   AF-A0A4R7HYN9-F1
#
_cell.length_a   1.000
_cell.length_b   1.000
_cell.length_c   1.000
_cell.angle_alpha   90.00
_cell.angle_beta   90.00
_cell.angle_gamma   90.00
#
_symmetry.space_group_name_H-M   'P 1'
#
loop_
_entity.id
_entity.type
_entity.pdbx_description
1 polymer ?
#
loop_
_entity_poly.entity_id
_entity_poly.type
_entity_poly.pdbx_seq_one_letter_code
_entity_poly.pdbx_strand_id
1 'polypeptide(L)' 'MNKNGWGITISCDDCRMQSTSACDDCVVSFLLRDDEQVEQTPLVLDLDQVRVVRLLGKAGLVPDLRYDVAS' A
#
# COMPACT_ATOMS: atom_id res chain seq x y z
N MET A 1 3.91 6.00 18.94
CA MET A 1 5.15 5.25 19.27
C MET A 1 4.88 3.77 19.06
N ASN A 2 5.24 3.27 17.88
CA ASN A 2 4.89 1.95 17.39
C ASN A 2 5.93 0.98 17.97
N LYS A 3 5.51 -0.12 18.59
CA LYS A 3 6.39 -0.99 19.41
C LYS A 3 7.32 -1.92 18.63
N ASN A 4 7.36 -1.76 17.31
CA ASN A 4 8.10 -2.54 16.34
C ASN A 4 8.79 -1.53 15.42
N GLY A 5 10.09 -1.30 15.65
CA GLY A 5 10.89 -0.18 15.14
C GLY A 5 11.13 -0.13 13.62
N TRP A 6 10.28 -0.75 12.81
CA TRP A 6 10.32 -0.69 11.35
C TRP A 6 8.94 -0.34 10.79
N GLY A 7 8.59 0.93 10.86
CA GLY A 7 7.45 1.49 10.11
C GLY A 7 7.96 2.57 9.18
N ILE A 8 7.73 2.43 7.88
CA ILE A 8 7.85 3.56 6.96
C ILE A 8 6.60 4.40 7.15
N THR A 9 6.77 5.57 7.74
CA THR A 9 5.71 6.57 7.88
C THR A 9 5.82 7.55 6.73
N ILE A 10 4.76 7.67 5.94
CA ILE A 10 4.60 8.75 4.97
C ILE A 10 3.70 9.80 5.63
N SER A 11 4.25 11.00 5.89
CA SER A 11 3.57 12.12 6.53
C SER A 11 3.47 13.30 5.54
N CYS A 12 2.25 13.73 5.23
CA CYS A 12 2.05 14.92 4.40
C CYS A 12 2.49 16.21 5.11
N ASP A 13 2.42 16.24 6.45
CA ASP A 13 2.82 17.40 7.26
C ASP A 13 4.34 17.61 7.24
N ASP A 14 5.11 16.53 7.10
CA ASP A 14 6.58 16.57 7.00
C ASP A 14 7.09 16.57 5.54
N CYS A 15 6.18 16.58 4.56
CA CYS A 15 6.52 16.47 3.16
C CYS A 15 7.06 17.79 2.60
N ARG A 16 8.31 17.81 2.12
CA ARG A 16 8.92 19.01 1.51
C ARG A 16 8.22 19.51 0.24
N MET A 17 7.40 18.66 -0.40
CA MET A 17 6.66 18.99 -1.61
C MET A 17 5.21 19.43 -1.32
N GLN A 18 4.82 19.54 -0.04
CA GLN A 18 3.47 19.93 0.37
C GLN A 18 3.05 21.25 -0.29
N SER A 19 1.79 21.32 -0.72
CA SER A 19 1.19 22.51 -1.36
C SER A 19 1.84 22.92 -2.70
N THR A 20 2.47 21.97 -3.39
CA THR A 20 2.95 22.14 -4.77
C THR A 20 2.17 21.24 -5.72
N SER A 21 2.35 21.43 -7.02
CA SER A 21 1.70 20.58 -8.05
C SER A 21 2.12 19.10 -7.98
N ALA A 22 3.16 18.76 -7.21
CA ALA A 22 3.50 17.37 -6.94
C ALA A 22 2.44 16.64 -6.10
N CYS A 23 1.63 17.37 -5.33
CA CYS A 23 0.53 16.79 -4.55
C CYS A 23 -0.63 16.28 -5.43
N ASP A 24 -0.79 16.85 -6.63
CA ASP A 24 -1.87 16.50 -7.56
C ASP A 24 -1.69 15.07 -8.13
N ASP A 25 -0.44 14.59 -8.19
CA ASP A 25 -0.06 13.24 -8.65
C ASP A 25 0.57 12.39 -7.53
N CYS A 26 0.37 12.77 -6.27
CA CYS A 26 0.94 12.03 -5.13
C CYS A 26 0.09 10.80 -4.79
N VAL A 27 0.72 9.64 -4.62
CA VAL A 27 0.05 8.39 -4.20
C VAL A 27 -0.77 8.54 -2.92
N VAL A 28 -0.33 9.40 -1.98
CA VAL A 28 -1.05 9.64 -0.72
C VAL A 28 -2.40 10.30 -0.97
N SER A 29 -2.46 11.23 -1.93
CA SER A 29 -3.70 11.90 -2.35
C SER A 29 -4.69 10.94 -2.99
N PHE A 30 -4.28 9.74 -3.41
CA PHE A 30 -5.17 8.68 -3.91
C PHE A 30 -5.54 7.67 -2.83
N LEU A 31 -4.57 7.26 -2.00
CA LEU A 31 -4.77 6.27 -0.95
C LEU A 31 -5.64 6.79 0.22
N LEU A 32 -5.56 8.08 0.53
CA LEU A 32 -6.29 8.71 1.64
C LEU A 32 -7.51 9.51 1.17
N ARG A 33 -7.98 9.31 -0.07
CA ARG A 33 -9.21 9.98 -0.53
C ARG A 33 -10.38 9.55 0.32
N ASP A 34 -11.08 10.54 0.86
CA ASP A 34 -12.35 10.37 1.57
C ASP A 34 -13.52 10.49 0.58
N ASP A 35 -13.36 9.89 -0.60
CA ASP A 35 -14.41 9.89 -1.61
C ASP A 35 -15.45 8.84 -1.20
N GLU A 36 -16.63 9.27 -0.77
CA GLU A 36 -17.80 8.41 -0.48
C GLU A 36 -18.18 7.49 -1.66
N GLN A 37 -17.66 7.78 -2.86
CA GLN A 37 -17.92 7.04 -4.10
C GLN A 37 -16.87 5.96 -4.40
N VAL A 38 -15.75 5.92 -3.66
CA VAL A 38 -14.82 4.80 -3.74
C VAL A 38 -15.33 3.75 -2.76
N GLU A 39 -16.19 2.86 -3.26
CA GLU A 39 -16.49 1.59 -2.59
C GLU A 39 -15.13 0.90 -2.33
N GLN A 40 -14.59 1.04 -1.12
CA GLN A 40 -13.38 0.35 -0.68
C GLN A 40 -13.69 -1.13 -0.53
N THR A 41 -13.97 -1.77 -1.65
CA THR A 41 -14.23 -3.20 -1.71
C THR A 41 -12.90 -3.87 -1.40
N PRO A 42 -12.78 -4.58 -0.26
CA PRO A 42 -11.57 -5.28 0.05
C PRO A 42 -11.31 -6.30 -1.06
N LEU A 43 -10.06 -6.40 -1.52
CA LEU A 43 -9.65 -7.48 -2.40
C LEU A 43 -9.68 -8.78 -1.60
N VAL A 44 -10.75 -9.56 -1.79
CA VAL A 44 -10.89 -10.89 -1.20
C VAL A 44 -10.47 -11.92 -2.22
N LEU A 45 -9.47 -12.73 -1.86
CA LEU A 45 -9.02 -13.84 -2.68
C LEU A 45 -9.54 -15.16 -2.10
N ASP A 46 -10.01 -16.05 -2.97
CA ASP A 46 -10.31 -17.42 -2.59
C ASP A 46 -9.02 -18.28 -2.47
N LEU A 47 -9.17 -19.54 -2.03
CA LEU A 47 -8.04 -20.43 -1.80
C LEU A 47 -7.25 -20.78 -3.08
N ASP A 48 -7.93 -20.92 -4.21
CA ASP A 48 -7.30 -21.26 -5.48
C ASP A 48 -6.53 -20.05 -6.03
N GLN A 49 -7.12 -18.86 -5.91
CA GLN A 49 -6.48 -17.60 -6.25
C GLN A 49 -5.22 -17.36 -5.41
N VAL A 50 -5.29 -17.57 -4.09
CA VAL A 50 -4.12 -17.47 -3.21
C VAL A 50 -3.02 -18.45 -3.64
N ARG A 51 -3.38 -19.66 -4.03
CA ARG A 51 -2.42 -20.66 -4.52
C ARG A 51 -1.74 -20.21 -5.81
N VAL A 52 -2.49 -19.61 -6.74
CA VAL A 52 -1.95 -19.05 -7.99
C VAL A 52 -1.00 -17.90 -7.70
N VAL A 53 -1.39 -16.94 -6.87
CA VAL A 53 -0.53 -15.79 -6.51
C VAL A 53 0.79 -16.26 -5.92
N ARG A 54 0.77 -17.27 -5.04
CA ARG A 54 1.99 -17.87 -4.47
C ARG A 54 2.86 -18.56 -5.53
N LEU A 55 2.25 -19.24 -6.50
CA LEU A 55 2.98 -19.88 -7.60
C LEU A 55 3.67 -18.84 -8.48
N LEU A 56 2.97 -17.75 -8.78
CA LEU A 56 3.53 -16.64 -9.55
C LEU A 56 4.68 -15.94 -8.80
N GLY A 57 4.55 -15.74 -7.49
CA GLY A 57 5.63 -15.20 -6.65
C GLY A 57 6.89 -16.07 -6.70
N LYS A 58 6.74 -17.40 -6.57
CA LYS A 58 7.85 -18.35 -6.71
C LYS A 58 8.51 -18.33 -8.09
N ALA A 59 7.77 -17.98 -9.13
CA ALA A 59 8.28 -17.83 -10.49
C ALA A 59 8.89 -16.44 -10.77
N GLY A 60 8.87 -15.52 -9.79
CA GLY A 60 9.34 -14.14 -9.95
C GLY A 60 8.40 -13.25 -10.76
N LEU A 61 7.16 -13.68 -10.99
CA LEU A 61 6.15 -12.96 -11.77
C LEU A 61 5.29 -12.01 -10.91
N VAL A 62 5.35 -12.16 -9.59
CA VAL A 62 4.68 -11.29 -8.62
C VAL A 62 5.74 -10.85 -7.60
N PRO A 63 5.84 -9.53 -7.29
CA PRO A 63 6.77 -9.06 -6.30
C PRO A 63 6.37 -9.54 -4.89
N ASP A 64 7.36 -9.98 -4.13
CA ASP A 64 7.17 -10.26 -2.71
C ASP A 64 6.88 -8.96 -1.93
N LEU A 65 6.14 -9.08 -0.82
CA LEU A 65 5.94 -7.97 0.09
C LEU A 65 7.30 -7.56 0.67
N ARG A 66 7.74 -6.35 0.33
CA ARG A 66 9.01 -5.79 0.81
C ARG A 66 8.99 -5.51 2.32
N TYR A 67 7.80 -5.33 2.89
CA TYR A 67 7.58 -5.06 4.30
C TYR A 67 6.45 -5.99 4.79
N ASP A 68 6.82 -7.03 5.52
CA ASP A 68 5.89 -7.93 6.22
C ASP A 68 5.67 -7.39 7.65
N VAL A 69 4.46 -7.54 8.18
CA VAL A 69 4.10 -7.23 9.57
C VAL A 69 4.88 -8.12 10.57
N ALA A 70 5.49 -9.20 10.11
CA ALA A 70 6.45 -10.02 10.86
C ALA A 70 7.92 -9.53 10.68
N SER A 71 8.24 -8.35 11.21
CA SER A 71 9.63 -7.94 11.49
C SER A 71 9.72 -7.16 12.80
#